data_AF-A0A2D6ANB4-F1
#
_entry.id   AF-A0A2D6ANB4-F1
#
_cell.length_a   1.000
_cell.length_b   1.000
_cell.length_c   1.000
_cell.angle_alpha   90.00
_cell.angle_beta   90.00
_cell.angle_gamma   90.00
#
_symmetry.space_group_name_H-M   'P 1'
#
loop_
_entity.id
_entity.type
_entity.pdbx_description
1 polymer ?
#
loop_
_entity_poly.entity_id
_entity_poly.type
_entity_poly.pdbx_seq_one_letter_code
_entity_poly.pdbx_strand_id
1 'polypeptide(L)'
;MNFKEKFSKYVEFKSWGKNKHNHEEGRCSCLFHGKDENPSMSIDVWDGVFHCFTCGASGDYPQFLKRLGVEIEDEKTIPPEDVEKWHKELKADVKALKFLKDVRGWSGEVINKHKIGFDGKRFSIPISNKAGQYLNIRRYRPKDKNKVISYGKGYGKSRLFPFSSLESNPVLIMEGEPDTLCALSAGFNAVTQTTGAGTWKVDQSYPFKDKDVVIAYDNDKAGKEGAEKVAITLMNKAKSIRIIELPVEETEDFTDYIVKYKHTKDDFIKLVKSTKDMKADRKLKVEKVSKPVKTDLFSSSKGEFYGKNIQVPVLVVGKDLTPYMLPRKIQATCTAGMKKCQACPLGGGQVETEFDVYHPDILNMVDQRKKEINAIVTWKLGALCSSYEWQVTESINVEDISVVADVEYSVPEEDTGGDYVITNVYYIGHGIRTNMTYNLEGTVYPAPKTQHATILVSEADPKQDNIASFNLDDAIMKRLMIFRRK
;
A
#
# COMPACT_ATOMS: atom_id res chain seq x y z
N MET A 1 10.21 4.01 -9.72
CA MET A 1 10.73 3.89 -11.09
C MET A 1 11.60 2.65 -11.15
N ASN A 2 11.17 1.65 -11.91
CA ASN A 2 11.77 0.30 -11.98
C ASN A 2 13.08 0.38 -12.79
N PHE A 3 14.11 -0.42 -12.46
CA PHE A 3 15.33 -0.47 -13.28
C PHE A 3 15.06 -0.91 -14.72
N LYS A 4 14.02 -1.72 -14.95
CA LYS A 4 13.53 -2.05 -16.29
C LYS A 4 13.26 -0.79 -17.12
N GLU A 5 12.46 0.14 -16.59
CA GLU A 5 12.15 1.41 -17.25
C GLU A 5 13.39 2.29 -17.45
N LYS A 6 14.34 2.22 -16.51
CA LYS A 6 15.58 3.00 -16.57
C LYS A 6 16.52 2.50 -17.67
N PHE A 7 16.78 1.20 -17.73
CA PHE A 7 17.64 0.61 -18.76
C PHE A 7 16.98 0.65 -20.15
N SER A 8 15.65 0.50 -20.25
CA SER A 8 14.90 0.59 -21.51
C SER A 8 15.02 1.94 -22.24
N LYS A 9 15.55 2.98 -21.59
CA LYS A 9 15.87 4.26 -22.26
C LYS A 9 17.10 4.18 -23.17
N TYR A 10 17.98 3.20 -22.92
CA TYR A 10 19.28 3.08 -23.56
C TYR A 10 19.43 1.78 -24.34
N VAL A 11 18.78 0.69 -23.88
CA VAL A 11 18.83 -0.61 -24.54
C VAL A 11 17.45 -1.11 -24.93
N GLU A 12 17.40 -1.82 -26.06
CA GLU A 12 16.26 -2.64 -26.43
C GLU A 12 16.48 -4.08 -25.92
N PHE A 13 15.56 -4.56 -25.10
CA PHE A 13 15.60 -5.93 -24.59
C PHE A 13 15.07 -6.90 -25.65
N LYS A 14 15.92 -7.82 -26.11
CA LYS A 14 15.57 -8.80 -27.14
C LYS A 14 14.93 -10.06 -26.55
N SER A 15 15.29 -10.43 -25.33
CA SER A 15 14.67 -11.55 -24.63
C SER A 15 14.68 -11.34 -23.13
N TRP A 16 13.80 -12.06 -22.46
CA TRP A 16 13.62 -12.03 -21.02
C TRP A 16 13.74 -13.42 -20.45
N GLY A 17 14.34 -13.51 -19.27
CA GLY A 17 14.52 -14.74 -18.53
C GLY A 17 14.63 -14.46 -17.05
N LYS A 18 15.10 -15.46 -16.32
CA LYS A 18 15.43 -15.34 -14.91
C LYS A 18 16.87 -15.74 -14.68
N ASN A 19 17.60 -14.95 -13.88
CA ASN A 19 18.97 -15.29 -13.53
C ASN A 19 19.02 -16.37 -12.42
N LYS A 20 20.25 -16.76 -12.01
CA LYS A 20 20.49 -17.74 -10.92
C LYS A 20 19.88 -17.34 -9.56
N HIS A 21 19.51 -16.08 -9.39
CA HIS A 21 18.84 -15.55 -8.20
C HIS A 21 17.32 -15.42 -8.37
N ASN A 22 16.76 -15.90 -9.49
CA ASN A 22 15.34 -15.83 -9.87
C ASN A 22 14.84 -14.39 -10.09
N HIS A 23 15.75 -13.44 -10.31
CA HIS A 23 15.42 -12.06 -10.66
C HIS A 23 15.08 -11.96 -12.15
N GLU A 24 14.20 -11.03 -12.51
CA GLU A 24 13.89 -10.75 -13.92
C GLU A 24 15.15 -10.23 -14.61
N GLU A 25 15.58 -10.94 -15.64
CA GLU A 25 16.81 -10.68 -16.38
C GLU A 25 16.47 -10.44 -17.85
N GLY A 26 16.88 -9.28 -18.38
CA GLY A 26 16.72 -8.93 -19.79
C GLY A 26 18.03 -9.08 -20.54
N ARG A 27 17.99 -9.71 -21.72
CA ARG A 27 19.13 -9.79 -22.65
C ARG A 27 19.02 -8.73 -23.72
N CYS A 28 20.11 -8.04 -24.00
CA CYS A 28 20.21 -7.01 -25.02
C CYS A 28 21.58 -7.05 -25.70
N SER A 29 21.69 -6.35 -26.83
CA SER A 29 23.00 -6.12 -27.45
C SER A 29 23.84 -5.20 -26.56
N CYS A 30 25.12 -5.51 -26.39
CA CYS A 30 26.01 -4.70 -25.60
C CYS A 30 26.33 -3.39 -26.30
N LEU A 31 26.30 -2.29 -25.53
CA LEU A 31 26.65 -0.95 -26.01
C LEU A 31 28.13 -0.60 -25.84
N PHE A 32 28.92 -1.50 -25.24
CA PHE A 32 30.29 -1.23 -24.81
C PHE A 32 31.36 -1.94 -25.64
N HIS A 33 30.97 -2.60 -26.73
CA HIS A 33 31.88 -3.17 -27.71
C HIS A 33 31.30 -3.00 -29.12
N GLY A 34 32.07 -3.43 -30.14
CA GLY A 34 31.69 -3.32 -31.55
C GLY A 34 30.47 -4.15 -31.96
N LYS A 35 30.40 -4.54 -33.23
CA LYS A 35 29.22 -5.20 -33.82
C LYS A 35 28.76 -6.43 -33.00
N ASP A 36 27.60 -6.31 -32.36
CA ASP A 36 27.03 -7.34 -31.49
C ASP A 36 25.81 -8.01 -32.17
N GLU A 37 26.07 -9.07 -32.93
CA GLU A 37 25.06 -9.78 -33.72
C GLU A 37 24.12 -10.62 -32.82
N ASN A 38 24.58 -11.02 -31.63
CA ASN A 38 23.82 -11.83 -30.67
C ASN A 38 23.76 -11.13 -29.31
N PRO A 39 22.58 -10.99 -28.65
CA PRO A 39 22.47 -10.33 -27.35
C PRO A 39 23.46 -10.85 -26.28
N SER A 40 24.56 -10.12 -26.11
CA SER A 40 25.67 -10.52 -25.25
C SER A 40 25.61 -9.90 -23.85
N MET A 41 24.80 -8.86 -23.68
CA MET A 41 24.62 -8.15 -22.41
C MET A 41 23.36 -8.62 -21.71
N SER A 42 23.49 -8.81 -20.41
CA SER A 42 22.43 -9.25 -19.52
C SER A 42 22.24 -8.26 -18.40
N ILE A 43 20.99 -7.92 -18.10
CA ILE A 43 20.65 -6.92 -17.10
C ILE A 43 19.63 -7.52 -16.15
N ASP A 44 20.03 -7.62 -14.89
CA ASP A 44 19.13 -7.89 -13.77
C ASP A 44 18.38 -6.60 -13.44
N VAL A 45 17.07 -6.55 -13.74
CA VAL A 45 16.24 -5.37 -13.49
C VAL A 45 15.71 -5.29 -12.06
N TRP A 46 16.02 -6.28 -11.22
CA TRP A 46 15.75 -6.25 -9.79
C TRP A 46 16.88 -5.56 -9.03
N ASP A 47 18.10 -6.08 -9.18
CA ASP A 47 19.30 -5.54 -8.53
C ASP A 47 19.88 -4.33 -9.29
N GLY A 48 19.46 -4.12 -10.54
CA GLY A 48 19.91 -3.01 -11.38
C GLY A 48 21.36 -3.17 -11.85
N VAL A 49 21.82 -4.41 -12.04
CA VAL A 49 23.19 -4.74 -12.46
C VAL A 49 23.21 -5.30 -13.88
N PHE A 50 24.26 -4.98 -14.63
CA PHE A 50 24.50 -5.50 -15.97
C PHE A 50 25.81 -6.29 -16.04
N HIS A 51 25.84 -7.24 -16.96
CA HIS A 51 27.04 -8.00 -17.31
C HIS A 51 27.02 -8.38 -18.80
N CYS A 52 28.09 -8.04 -19.51
CA CYS A 52 28.33 -8.47 -20.87
C CYS A 52 29.22 -9.71 -20.90
N PHE A 53 28.73 -10.79 -21.49
CA PHE A 53 29.43 -12.07 -21.59
C PHE A 53 30.53 -12.09 -22.67
N THR A 54 30.57 -11.09 -23.56
CA THR A 54 31.58 -11.00 -24.62
C THR A 54 32.76 -10.10 -24.23
N CYS A 55 32.51 -8.84 -23.83
CA CYS A 55 33.59 -7.91 -23.49
C CYS A 55 33.89 -7.81 -21.99
N GLY A 56 33.13 -8.52 -21.14
CA GLY A 56 33.31 -8.49 -19.69
C GLY A 56 32.87 -7.19 -19.01
N ALA A 57 32.28 -6.25 -19.75
CA ALA A 57 31.76 -5.02 -19.15
C ALA A 57 30.64 -5.36 -18.14
N SER A 58 30.80 -4.95 -16.90
CA SER A 58 29.83 -5.17 -15.84
C SER A 58 29.76 -3.98 -14.87
N GLY A 59 28.68 -3.94 -14.09
CA GLY A 59 28.47 -2.95 -13.04
C GLY A 59 27.00 -2.74 -12.67
N ASP A 60 26.74 -1.80 -11.78
CA ASP A 60 25.40 -1.30 -11.46
C ASP A 60 24.90 -0.25 -12.47
N TYR A 61 23.65 0.18 -12.34
CA TYR A 61 23.03 1.17 -13.23
C TYR A 61 23.81 2.50 -13.31
N PRO A 62 24.33 3.09 -12.21
CA PRO A 62 25.27 4.21 -12.31
C PRO A 62 26.51 3.89 -13.14
N GLN A 63 27.18 2.76 -12.89
CA GLN A 63 28.36 2.37 -13.68
C GLN A 63 28.03 2.16 -15.16
N PHE A 64 26.83 1.66 -15.47
CA PHE A 64 26.30 1.55 -16.83
C PHE A 64 26.21 2.92 -17.52
N LEU A 65 25.59 3.91 -16.87
CA LEU A 65 25.45 5.27 -17.40
C LEU A 65 26.81 5.95 -17.61
N LYS A 66 27.72 5.81 -16.64
CA LYS A 66 29.08 6.35 -16.74
C LYS A 66 29.83 5.77 -17.94
N ARG A 67 29.69 4.46 -18.20
CA ARG A 67 30.30 3.81 -19.38
C ARG A 67 29.67 4.24 -20.71
N LEU A 68 28.41 4.65 -20.70
CA LEU A 68 27.76 5.25 -21.88
C LEU A 68 28.18 6.72 -22.12
N GLY A 69 28.97 7.31 -21.22
CA GLY A 69 29.25 8.75 -21.26
C GLY A 69 28.03 9.60 -20.94
N VAL A 70 26.97 9.01 -20.37
CA VAL A 70 25.82 9.76 -19.85
C VAL A 70 26.26 10.35 -18.53
N GLU A 71 26.29 11.68 -18.47
CA GLU A 71 26.40 12.40 -17.19
C GLU A 71 25.19 12.01 -16.33
N ILE A 72 25.42 11.14 -15.35
CA ILE A 72 24.51 10.98 -14.23
C ILE A 72 24.50 12.34 -13.56
N GLU A 73 23.34 12.97 -13.38
CA GLU A 73 23.26 14.09 -12.45
C GLU A 73 23.88 13.62 -11.13
N ASP A 74 25.08 14.12 -10.82
CA ASP A 74 25.75 13.80 -9.59
C ASP A 74 24.76 14.05 -8.46
N GLU A 75 24.57 13.04 -7.60
CA GLU A 75 23.66 13.18 -6.47
C GLU A 75 24.19 14.37 -5.65
N LYS A 76 23.46 15.49 -5.69
CA LYS A 76 23.93 16.75 -5.10
C LYS A 76 24.36 16.50 -3.67
N THR A 77 25.67 16.56 -3.45
CA THR A 77 26.25 16.44 -2.12
C THR A 77 26.36 17.83 -1.51
N ILE A 78 26.29 17.87 -0.20
CA ILE A 78 26.50 19.11 0.56
C ILE A 78 27.93 19.07 1.10
N PRO A 79 28.71 20.15 0.90
CA PRO A 79 30.06 20.25 1.44
C PRO A 79 30.05 20.03 2.97
N PRO A 80 30.93 19.17 3.52
CA PRO A 80 31.01 18.96 4.97
C PRO A 80 31.25 20.26 5.76
N GLU A 81 31.87 21.26 5.16
CA GLU A 81 32.16 22.57 5.77
C GLU A 81 30.89 23.28 6.24
N ASP A 82 29.79 23.19 5.46
CA ASP A 82 28.50 23.78 5.83
C ASP A 82 27.92 23.10 7.08
N VAL A 83 28.01 21.78 7.14
CA VAL A 83 27.56 20.98 8.28
C VAL A 83 28.39 21.31 9.52
N GLU A 84 29.72 21.33 9.39
CA GLU A 84 30.62 21.64 10.50
C GLU A 84 30.46 23.09 10.99
N LYS A 85 30.21 24.04 10.08
CA LYS A 85 29.92 25.43 10.44
C LYS A 85 28.68 25.52 11.32
N TRP A 86 27.54 25.00 10.87
CA TRP A 86 26.30 25.04 11.65
C TRP A 86 26.38 24.23 12.94
N HIS A 87 27.16 23.14 12.96
CA HIS A 87 27.40 22.37 14.18
C HIS A 87 28.19 23.18 15.22
N LYS A 88 29.22 23.93 14.78
CA LYS A 88 29.96 24.87 15.65
C LYS A 88 29.08 26.00 16.16
N GLU A 89 28.23 26.57 15.30
CA GLU A 89 27.27 27.62 15.67
C GLU A 89 26.30 27.13 16.76
N LEU A 90 25.74 25.92 16.63
CA LEU A 90 24.91 25.32 17.68
C LEU A 90 25.69 25.16 19.00
N LYS A 91 26.94 24.70 18.95
CA LYS A 91 27.76 24.49 20.16
C LYS A 91 28.02 25.77 20.94
N ALA A 92 28.13 26.90 20.24
CA ALA A 92 28.29 28.21 20.85
C ALA A 92 26.98 28.77 21.42
N ASP A 93 25.82 28.33 20.93
CA ASP A 93 24.52 28.80 21.39
C ASP A 93 23.97 27.94 22.56
N VAL A 94 24.24 28.42 23.78
CA VAL A 94 23.80 27.79 25.03
C VAL A 94 22.27 27.67 25.10
N LYS A 95 21.52 28.64 24.56
CA LYS A 95 20.04 28.63 24.61
C LYS A 95 19.49 27.57 23.67
N ALA A 96 20.02 27.50 22.45
CA ALA A 96 19.65 26.49 21.47
C ALA A 96 19.97 25.07 21.96
N LEU A 97 21.14 24.87 22.56
CA LEU A 97 21.50 23.59 23.18
C LEU A 97 20.58 23.21 24.33
N LYS A 98 20.26 24.17 25.21
CA LYS A 98 19.34 23.95 26.32
C LYS A 98 17.95 23.58 25.82
N PHE A 99 17.46 24.23 24.76
CA PHE A 99 16.20 23.87 24.11
C PHE A 99 16.22 22.42 23.59
N LEU A 100 17.27 22.03 22.85
CA LEU A 100 17.35 20.67 22.31
C LEU A 100 17.39 19.60 23.42
N LYS A 101 18.10 19.87 24.51
CA LYS A 101 18.19 18.94 25.65
C LYS A 101 16.90 18.88 26.45
N ASP A 102 16.42 20.04 26.92
CA ASP A 102 15.37 20.11 27.94
C ASP A 102 13.96 19.98 27.32
N VAL A 103 13.79 20.43 26.07
CA VAL A 103 12.48 20.46 25.39
C VAL A 103 12.35 19.34 24.36
N ARG A 104 13.43 19.01 23.63
CA ARG A 104 13.40 17.94 22.61
C ARG A 104 14.02 16.62 23.06
N GLY A 105 14.65 16.57 24.24
CA GLY A 105 15.26 15.35 24.76
C GLY A 105 16.50 14.87 23.99
N TRP A 106 17.16 15.74 23.23
CA TRP A 106 18.33 15.36 22.44
C TRP A 106 19.61 15.44 23.27
N SER A 107 20.26 14.29 23.46
CA SER A 107 21.50 14.18 24.23
C SER A 107 22.68 14.83 23.52
N GLY A 108 23.68 15.27 24.29
CA GLY A 108 24.92 15.82 23.72
C GLY A 108 25.66 14.81 22.85
N GLU A 109 25.59 13.51 23.17
CA GLU A 109 26.18 12.44 22.37
C GLU A 109 25.55 12.36 20.98
N VAL A 110 24.21 12.29 20.91
CA VAL A 110 23.48 12.23 19.63
C VAL A 110 23.67 13.51 18.81
N ILE A 111 23.64 14.67 19.47
CA ILE A 111 23.91 15.97 18.83
C ILE A 111 25.29 15.96 18.14
N ASN A 112 26.32 15.46 18.84
CA ASN A 112 27.68 15.37 18.30
C ASN A 112 27.80 14.32 17.19
N LYS A 113 27.24 13.13 17.42
CA LYS A 113 27.31 11.99 16.50
C LYS A 113 26.68 12.30 15.14
N HIS A 114 25.52 12.95 15.14
CA HIS A 114 24.79 13.30 13.93
C HIS A 114 25.06 14.70 13.42
N LYS A 115 26.04 15.42 14.01
CA LYS A 115 26.44 16.77 13.61
C LYS A 115 25.27 17.74 13.53
N ILE A 116 24.35 17.65 14.51
CA ILE A 116 23.21 18.54 14.61
C ILE A 116 23.72 19.97 14.76
N GLY A 117 23.20 20.90 13.98
CA GLY A 117 23.66 22.29 13.99
C GLY A 117 22.52 23.29 14.11
N PHE A 118 22.87 24.56 13.97
CA PHE A 118 21.94 25.67 13.97
C PHE A 118 22.44 26.72 12.98
N ASP A 119 21.57 27.16 12.09
CA ASP A 119 21.92 28.12 11.02
C ASP A 119 21.55 29.58 11.35
N GLY A 120 21.26 29.85 12.63
CA GLY A 120 20.73 31.12 13.12
C GLY A 120 19.20 31.23 13.08
N LYS A 121 18.50 30.34 12.35
CA LYS A 121 17.03 30.33 12.27
C LYS A 121 16.42 28.95 12.55
N ARG A 122 17.04 27.88 12.07
CA ARG A 122 16.56 26.50 12.13
C ARG A 122 17.67 25.57 12.61
N PHE A 123 17.29 24.51 13.30
CA PHE A 123 18.18 23.40 13.62
C PHE A 123 18.46 22.59 12.36
N SER A 124 19.72 22.24 12.11
CA SER A 124 20.12 21.42 10.97
C SER A 124 20.30 19.96 11.38
N ILE A 125 19.67 19.06 10.62
CA ILE A 125 19.80 17.61 10.77
C ILE A 125 20.40 17.07 9.46
N PRO A 126 21.73 16.85 9.41
CA PRO A 126 22.41 16.32 8.23
C PRO A 126 21.97 14.89 7.92
N ILE A 127 21.64 14.62 6.65
CA ILE A 127 21.26 13.30 6.16
C ILE A 127 22.38 12.77 5.27
N SER A 128 23.06 11.74 5.72
CA SER A 128 24.16 11.11 5.00
C SER A 128 23.78 9.75 4.41
N ASN A 129 24.49 9.35 3.36
CA ASN A 129 24.46 7.97 2.87
C ASN A 129 25.45 7.08 3.64
N LYS A 130 25.52 5.80 3.26
CA LYS A 130 26.46 4.83 3.84
C LYS A 130 27.93 5.23 3.66
N ALA A 131 28.26 5.97 2.61
CA ALA A 131 29.61 6.48 2.36
C ALA A 131 29.95 7.74 3.19
N GLY A 132 29.02 8.23 4.02
CA GLY A 132 29.23 9.42 4.84
C GLY A 132 29.04 10.75 4.11
N GLN A 133 28.64 10.73 2.83
CA GLN A 133 28.37 11.95 2.07
C GLN A 133 27.02 12.53 2.46
N TYR A 134 26.97 13.84 2.72
CA TYR A 134 25.73 14.55 3.04
C TYR A 134 24.92 14.79 1.78
N LEU A 135 23.69 14.29 1.75
CA LEU A 135 22.79 14.37 0.60
C LEU A 135 21.60 15.30 0.83
N ASN A 136 21.39 15.72 2.08
CA ASN A 136 20.42 16.74 2.47
C ASN A 136 20.80 17.27 3.86
N ILE A 137 20.29 18.45 4.21
CA ILE A 137 20.20 18.94 5.57
C ILE A 137 18.74 19.27 5.84
N ARG A 138 18.10 18.53 6.75
CA ARG A 138 16.73 18.79 7.16
C ARG A 138 16.75 19.92 8.18
N ARG A 139 16.20 21.07 7.80
CA ARG A 139 16.17 22.30 8.59
C ARG A 139 14.86 22.36 9.38
N TYR A 140 14.97 22.08 10.67
CA TYR A 140 13.86 21.96 11.62
C TYR A 140 13.64 23.25 12.39
N ARG A 141 12.40 23.72 12.44
CA ARG A 141 11.94 24.79 13.33
C ARG A 141 10.59 24.39 13.94
N PRO A 142 10.52 24.16 15.25
CA PRO A 142 9.26 23.91 15.93
C PRO A 142 8.28 25.07 15.70
N LYS A 143 6.98 24.78 15.63
CA LYS A 143 5.85 25.73 15.50
C LYS A 143 5.68 26.45 14.15
N ASP A 144 6.62 26.33 13.21
CA ASP A 144 6.42 26.81 11.84
C ASP A 144 5.42 25.90 11.08
N LYS A 145 4.61 26.47 10.15
CA LYS A 145 3.72 25.68 9.27
C LYS A 145 4.48 24.58 8.50
N ASN A 146 5.66 24.93 8.00
CA ASN A 146 6.63 23.97 7.44
C ASN A 146 7.72 23.69 8.49
N LYS A 147 7.39 22.82 9.45
CA LYS A 147 8.26 22.47 10.59
C LYS A 147 9.64 21.98 10.12
N VAL A 148 9.69 21.16 9.07
CA VAL A 148 10.95 20.64 8.49
C VAL A 148 11.00 20.95 7.00
N ILE A 149 12.11 21.55 6.55
CA ILE A 149 12.38 21.82 5.14
C ILE A 149 13.72 21.23 4.73
N SER A 150 13.91 20.93 3.44
CA SER A 150 15.20 20.49 2.91
C SER A 150 16.20 21.64 2.80
N TYR A 151 17.49 21.32 2.64
CA TYR A 151 18.57 22.29 2.52
C TYR A 151 18.33 23.32 1.41
N GLY A 152 17.83 22.85 0.26
CA GLY A 152 17.41 23.68 -0.85
C GLY A 152 16.60 22.90 -1.89
N LYS A 153 16.26 23.57 -2.99
CA LYS A 153 15.57 22.93 -4.13
C LYS A 153 16.43 21.80 -4.71
N GLY A 154 15.85 20.62 -4.89
CA GLY A 154 16.53 19.44 -5.43
C GLY A 154 17.11 18.47 -4.38
N TYR A 155 17.18 18.84 -3.10
CA TYR A 155 17.70 17.97 -2.03
C TYR A 155 16.61 17.12 -1.34
N GLY A 156 15.33 17.34 -1.66
CA GLY A 156 14.18 16.72 -1.00
C GLY A 156 13.87 15.27 -1.35
N LYS A 157 14.81 14.53 -1.94
CA LYS A 157 14.64 13.10 -2.21
C LYS A 157 14.48 12.36 -0.88
N SER A 158 13.45 11.52 -0.77
CA SER A 158 13.18 10.71 0.42
C SER A 158 14.35 9.76 0.72
N ARG A 159 14.74 9.67 1.99
CA ARG A 159 15.85 8.84 2.50
C ARG A 159 15.50 8.28 3.87
N LEU A 160 16.23 7.25 4.30
CA LEU A 160 16.20 6.77 5.67
C LEU A 160 17.25 7.49 6.51
N PHE A 161 16.89 7.88 7.72
CA PHE A 161 17.78 8.58 8.64
C PHE A 161 17.66 8.04 10.07
N PRO A 162 18.78 7.82 10.77
CA PRO A 162 20.12 7.63 10.21
C PRO A 162 20.21 6.27 9.52
N PHE A 163 20.88 6.21 8.37
CA PHE A 163 21.03 4.96 7.63
C PHE A 163 21.77 3.86 8.44
N SER A 164 22.70 4.26 9.31
CA SER A 164 23.47 3.33 10.15
C SER A 164 22.63 2.56 11.17
N SER A 165 21.45 3.05 11.57
CA SER A 165 20.56 2.29 12.47
C SER A 165 20.09 0.98 11.83
N LEU A 166 20.11 0.89 10.50
CA LEU A 166 19.76 -0.31 9.74
C LEU A 166 20.86 -1.37 9.79
N GLU A 167 22.00 -1.12 10.43
CA GLU A 167 23.05 -2.13 10.63
C GLU A 167 22.80 -2.96 11.90
N SER A 168 21.92 -2.49 12.79
CA SER A 168 21.59 -3.13 14.08
C SER A 168 20.17 -3.71 14.11
N ASN A 169 19.86 -4.49 15.16
CA ASN A 169 18.56 -5.11 15.43
C ASN A 169 18.29 -5.11 16.95
N PRO A 170 17.08 -4.80 17.46
CA PRO A 170 15.87 -4.34 16.77
C PRO A 170 16.00 -2.94 16.15
N VAL A 171 15.07 -2.58 15.27
CA VAL A 171 14.98 -1.22 14.68
C VAL A 171 13.64 -0.59 15.04
N LEU A 172 13.71 0.57 15.67
CA LEU A 172 12.55 1.42 15.97
C LEU A 172 12.34 2.42 14.83
N ILE A 173 11.15 2.47 14.25
CA ILE A 173 10.76 3.41 13.21
C ILE A 173 9.91 4.51 13.82
N MET A 174 10.38 5.75 13.70
CA MET A 174 9.70 6.96 14.14
C MET A 174 9.12 7.72 12.95
N GLU A 175 8.09 8.52 13.20
CA GLU A 175 7.42 9.31 12.16
C GLU A 175 8.34 10.38 11.54
N GLY A 176 9.10 11.10 12.35
CA GLY A 176 9.93 12.22 11.91
C GLY A 176 11.36 12.19 12.42
N GLU A 177 12.20 13.06 11.85
CA GLU A 177 13.59 13.21 12.27
C GLU A 177 13.73 13.67 13.73
N PRO A 178 12.88 14.59 14.25
CA PRO A 178 12.97 15.01 15.65
C PRO A 178 12.76 13.88 16.66
N ASP A 179 11.77 13.03 16.45
CA ASP A 179 11.44 11.91 17.35
C ASP A 179 12.46 10.78 17.22
N THR A 180 13.02 10.60 16.03
CA THR A 180 14.17 9.70 15.82
C THR A 180 15.36 10.11 16.67
N LEU A 181 15.71 11.41 16.68
CA LEU A 181 16.81 11.93 17.49
C LEU A 181 16.51 11.83 19.00
N CYS A 182 15.26 12.00 19.41
CA CYS A 182 14.82 11.77 20.78
C CYS A 182 14.97 10.28 21.17
N ALA A 183 14.50 9.36 20.33
CA ALA A 183 14.62 7.92 20.55
C ALA A 183 16.09 7.44 20.58
N LEU A 184 16.94 7.94 19.68
CA LEU A 184 18.39 7.70 19.73
C LEU A 184 19.00 8.19 21.04
N SER A 185 18.55 9.34 21.53
CA SER A 185 19.04 9.94 22.79
C SER A 185 18.56 9.18 24.03
N ALA A 186 17.40 8.53 23.96
CA ALA A 186 16.91 7.58 24.95
C ALA A 186 17.61 6.20 24.85
N GLY A 187 18.57 6.03 23.92
CA GLY A 187 19.38 4.84 23.76
C GLY A 187 18.70 3.72 22.96
N PHE A 188 17.73 4.04 22.10
CA PHE A 188 17.15 3.12 21.14
C PHE A 188 17.88 3.16 19.80
N ASN A 189 17.87 2.04 19.09
CA ASN A 189 18.30 1.99 17.69
C ASN A 189 17.13 2.42 16.80
N ALA A 190 17.05 3.70 16.44
CA ALA A 190 15.90 4.30 15.76
C ALA A 190 16.22 4.83 14.36
N VAL A 191 15.23 4.82 13.48
CA VAL A 191 15.27 5.32 12.10
C VAL A 191 13.95 5.99 11.73
N THR A 192 13.96 6.87 10.74
CA THR A 192 12.77 7.43 10.11
C THR A 192 12.97 7.56 8.61
N GLN A 193 11.87 7.79 7.89
CA GLN A 193 11.90 8.27 6.53
C GLN A 193 11.84 9.80 6.53
N THR A 194 12.73 10.49 5.81
CA THR A 194 12.79 11.97 5.79
C THR A 194 11.64 12.65 5.03
N THR A 195 10.54 11.93 4.78
CA THR A 195 9.31 12.41 4.14
C THR A 195 8.14 12.01 5.02
N GLY A 196 7.05 12.78 5.00
CA GLY A 196 5.95 12.61 5.97
C GLY A 196 5.33 11.21 5.99
N ALA A 197 4.65 10.87 7.10
CA ALA A 197 4.16 9.53 7.46
C ALA A 197 3.45 8.73 6.36
N GLY A 198 2.75 9.40 5.43
CA GLY A 198 2.02 8.76 4.34
C GLY A 198 2.82 8.41 3.08
N THR A 199 4.14 8.64 3.05
CA THR A 199 4.95 8.58 1.81
C THR A 199 5.97 7.45 1.76
N TRP A 200 5.77 6.41 2.57
CA TRP A 200 6.67 5.26 2.64
C TRP A 200 6.93 4.64 1.27
N LYS A 201 8.19 4.57 0.87
CA LYS A 201 8.58 4.02 -0.43
C LYS A 201 9.02 2.57 -0.28
N VAL A 202 8.54 1.73 -1.19
CA VAL A 202 8.78 0.28 -1.18
C VAL A 202 10.28 -0.07 -1.30
N ASP A 203 11.05 0.74 -2.02
CA ASP A 203 12.51 0.57 -2.20
C ASP A 203 13.29 0.76 -0.89
N GLN A 204 12.82 1.64 -0.01
CA GLN A 204 13.41 1.87 1.32
C GLN A 204 13.11 0.75 2.31
N SER A 205 12.27 -0.21 1.96
CA SER A 205 11.93 -1.31 2.87
C SER A 205 12.95 -2.45 2.86
N TYR A 206 13.83 -2.51 1.84
CA TYR A 206 14.82 -3.59 1.69
C TYR A 206 15.78 -3.75 2.89
N PRO A 207 16.33 -2.67 3.48
CA PRO A 207 17.25 -2.78 4.61
C PRO A 207 16.64 -3.34 5.90
N PHE A 208 15.31 -3.46 5.98
CA PHE A 208 14.60 -4.01 7.13
C PHE A 208 14.49 -5.54 7.11
N LYS A 209 15.11 -6.19 6.11
CA LYS A 209 15.12 -7.64 5.98
C LYS A 209 15.64 -8.33 7.26
N ASP A 210 14.90 -9.33 7.73
CA ASP A 210 15.23 -10.17 8.90
C ASP A 210 15.34 -9.41 10.24
N LYS A 211 14.86 -8.16 10.32
CA LYS A 211 14.89 -7.34 11.52
C LYS A 211 13.63 -7.43 12.36
N ASP A 212 13.77 -7.36 13.68
CA ASP A 212 12.70 -7.12 14.61
C ASP A 212 12.36 -5.62 14.60
N VAL A 213 11.23 -5.25 14.01
CA VAL A 213 10.81 -3.88 13.77
C VAL A 213 9.78 -3.44 14.80
N VAL A 214 9.97 -2.24 15.35
CA VAL A 214 9.01 -1.57 16.23
C VAL A 214 8.65 -0.25 15.56
N ILE A 215 7.38 0.13 15.52
CA ILE A 215 6.91 1.37 14.90
C ILE A 215 6.21 2.19 15.99
N ALA A 216 6.60 3.45 16.17
CA ALA A 216 5.98 4.37 17.11
C ALA A 216 5.84 5.74 16.43
N TYR A 217 4.65 6.02 15.91
CA TYR A 217 4.30 7.28 15.24
C TYR A 217 3.49 8.18 16.18
N ASP A 218 3.14 9.38 15.72
CA ASP A 218 2.37 10.34 16.51
C ASP A 218 1.00 9.77 16.89
N ASN A 219 0.51 10.12 18.09
CA ASN A 219 -0.78 9.62 18.60
C ASN A 219 -1.98 10.39 18.01
N ASP A 220 -2.01 10.51 16.69
CA ASP A 220 -3.14 11.07 15.93
C ASP A 220 -3.60 10.10 14.83
N LYS A 221 -4.66 10.48 14.10
CA LYS A 221 -5.20 9.66 13.01
C LYS A 221 -4.19 9.42 11.88
N ALA A 222 -3.42 10.45 11.51
CA ALA A 222 -2.48 10.36 10.39
C ALA A 222 -1.25 9.50 10.75
N GLY A 223 -0.75 9.62 11.98
CA GLY A 223 0.32 8.80 12.54
C GLY A 223 -0.09 7.33 12.61
N LYS A 224 -1.30 7.03 13.10
CA LYS A 224 -1.84 5.65 13.15
C LYS A 224 -1.96 5.03 11.75
N GLU A 225 -2.58 5.72 10.80
CA GLU A 225 -2.69 5.26 9.41
C GLU A 225 -1.31 5.10 8.74
N GLY A 226 -0.38 6.02 9.03
CA GLY A 226 1.00 5.97 8.54
C GLY A 226 1.76 4.75 9.06
N ALA A 227 1.67 4.48 10.36
CA ALA A 227 2.29 3.34 11.01
C ALA A 227 1.77 2.02 10.44
N GLU A 228 0.46 1.89 10.24
CA GLU A 228 -0.15 0.72 9.60
C GLU A 228 0.35 0.52 8.16
N LYS A 229 0.42 1.59 7.36
CA LYS A 229 0.95 1.52 5.98
C LYS A 229 2.40 1.03 5.94
N VAL A 230 3.24 1.55 6.83
CA VAL A 230 4.64 1.11 6.96
C VAL A 230 4.69 -0.35 7.39
N ALA A 231 3.92 -0.73 8.41
CA ALA A 231 3.86 -2.08 8.92
C ALA A 231 3.46 -3.08 7.83
N ILE A 232 2.38 -2.81 7.08
CA ILE A 232 1.93 -3.63 5.95
C ILE A 232 3.02 -3.76 4.89
N THR A 233 3.74 -2.67 4.59
CA THR A 233 4.83 -2.69 3.60
C THR A 233 6.02 -3.53 4.06
N LEU A 234 6.25 -3.61 5.38
CA LEU A 234 7.36 -4.33 6.00
C LEU A 234 7.03 -5.77 6.39
N MET A 235 5.74 -6.16 6.49
CA MET A 235 5.28 -7.46 7.01
C MET A 235 5.99 -8.68 6.44
N ASN A 236 6.39 -8.63 5.16
CA ASN A 236 7.02 -9.74 4.45
C ASN A 236 8.54 -9.55 4.26
N LYS A 237 9.12 -8.55 4.94
CA LYS A 237 10.55 -8.22 4.89
C LYS A 237 11.17 -8.32 6.28
N ALA A 238 10.53 -7.70 7.27
CA ALA A 238 10.93 -7.78 8.67
C ALA A 238 10.65 -9.16 9.27
N LYS A 239 11.42 -9.54 10.28
CA LYS A 239 11.26 -10.78 11.05
C LYS A 239 10.05 -10.70 11.99
N SER A 240 9.84 -9.55 12.62
CA SER A 240 8.68 -9.25 13.46
C SER A 240 8.35 -7.76 13.33
N ILE A 241 7.08 -7.40 13.55
CA ILE A 241 6.63 -6.00 13.54
C ILE A 241 5.72 -5.77 14.73
N ARG A 242 5.94 -4.70 15.48
CA ARG A 242 5.04 -4.22 16.52
C ARG A 242 4.72 -2.74 16.30
N ILE A 243 3.43 -2.39 16.34
CA ILE A 243 2.99 -0.98 16.34
C ILE A 243 2.72 -0.60 17.80
N ILE A 244 3.36 0.45 18.27
CA ILE A 244 3.26 0.92 19.65
C ILE A 244 2.30 2.11 19.71
N GLU A 245 1.24 1.96 20.49
CA GLU A 245 0.41 3.08 20.92
C GLU A 245 1.06 3.71 22.15
N LEU A 246 1.49 4.96 22.02
CA LEU A 246 2.10 5.70 23.12
C LEU A 246 1.03 6.12 24.13
N PRO A 247 1.22 5.92 25.44
CA PRO A 247 0.28 6.36 26.48
C PRO A 247 0.42 7.86 26.74
N VAL A 248 0.09 8.66 25.72
CA VAL A 248 0.12 10.13 25.70
C VAL A 248 -1.24 10.68 25.23
N GLU A 249 -1.45 11.98 25.30
CA GLU A 249 -2.69 12.59 24.79
C GLU A 249 -2.76 12.48 23.26
N GLU A 250 -3.94 12.69 22.70
CA GLU A 250 -4.12 12.74 21.24
C GLU A 250 -3.26 13.87 20.67
N THR A 251 -2.66 13.66 19.48
CA THR A 251 -1.72 14.58 18.80
C THR A 251 -0.33 14.72 19.42
N GLU A 252 -0.04 14.02 20.51
CA GLU A 252 1.30 14.00 21.12
C GLU A 252 2.20 12.92 20.54
N ASP A 253 3.51 13.14 20.67
CA ASP A 253 4.55 12.33 20.01
C ASP A 253 5.46 11.60 21.03
N PHE A 254 6.48 10.91 20.51
CA PHE A 254 7.47 10.22 21.35
C PHE A 254 8.34 11.19 22.17
N THR A 255 8.55 12.41 21.67
CA THR A 255 9.25 13.43 22.44
C THR A 255 8.44 13.80 23.69
N ASP A 256 7.12 13.94 23.58
CA ASP A 256 6.24 14.19 24.73
C ASP A 256 6.28 13.01 25.72
N TYR A 257 6.22 11.77 25.24
CA TYR A 257 6.35 10.55 26.05
C TYR A 257 7.61 10.57 26.95
N ILE A 258 8.76 10.98 26.41
CA ILE A 258 10.01 11.07 27.16
C ILE A 258 10.10 12.36 28.00
N VAL A 259 9.75 13.52 27.45
CA VAL A 259 10.07 14.83 28.05
C VAL A 259 8.93 15.35 28.92
N LYS A 260 7.67 15.28 28.48
CA LYS A 260 6.50 15.73 29.24
C LYS A 260 6.13 14.70 30.32
N TYR A 261 5.98 13.43 29.94
CA TYR A 261 5.54 12.36 30.84
C TYR A 261 6.68 11.67 31.61
N LYS A 262 7.94 11.97 31.27
CA LYS A 262 9.13 11.43 31.96
C LYS A 262 9.22 9.90 31.94
N HIS A 263 8.63 9.25 30.95
CA HIS A 263 8.78 7.81 30.78
C HIS A 263 10.23 7.45 30.45
N THR A 264 10.68 6.33 31.00
CA THR A 264 12.04 5.86 30.85
C THR A 264 12.18 4.89 29.68
N LYS A 265 13.43 4.58 29.32
CA LYS A 265 13.76 3.51 28.37
C LYS A 265 13.10 2.18 28.77
N ASP A 266 13.12 1.86 30.06
CA ASP A 266 12.58 0.60 30.57
C ASP A 266 11.05 0.55 30.48
N ASP A 267 10.36 1.69 30.65
CA ASP A 267 8.91 1.77 30.48
C ASP A 267 8.51 1.50 29.03
N PHE A 268 9.24 2.07 28.07
CA PHE A 268 9.01 1.79 26.66
C PHE A 268 9.35 0.34 26.30
N ILE A 269 10.43 -0.24 26.85
CA ILE A 269 10.75 -1.65 26.64
C ILE A 269 9.65 -2.57 27.19
N LYS A 270 9.08 -2.25 28.36
CA LYS A 270 7.92 -2.99 28.91
C LYS A 270 6.72 -2.88 27.98
N LEU A 271 6.43 -1.68 27.48
CA LEU A 271 5.36 -1.44 26.51
C LEU A 271 5.55 -2.31 25.26
N VAL A 272 6.74 -2.25 24.64
CA VAL A 272 7.12 -3.07 23.48
C VAL A 272 6.97 -4.57 23.75
N LYS A 273 7.39 -5.06 24.92
CA LYS A 273 7.25 -6.48 25.30
C LYS A 273 5.80 -6.90 25.51
N SER A 274 4.94 -6.00 25.99
CA SER A 274 3.52 -6.26 26.19
C SER A 274 2.71 -6.18 24.89
N THR A 275 3.21 -5.44 23.89
CA THR A 275 2.62 -5.35 22.56
C THR A 275 2.81 -6.66 21.80
N LYS A 276 1.70 -7.20 21.30
CA LYS A 276 1.72 -8.39 20.45
C LYS A 276 2.33 -8.06 19.09
N ASP A 277 3.11 -8.99 18.56
CA ASP A 277 3.53 -8.91 17.17
C ASP A 277 2.31 -8.78 16.27
N MET A 278 2.41 -7.88 15.30
CA MET A 278 1.46 -7.74 14.22
C MET A 278 1.51 -9.06 13.45
N LYS A 279 0.50 -9.90 13.67
CA LYS A 279 0.36 -11.14 12.92
C LYS A 279 -0.08 -10.79 11.52
N ALA A 280 0.38 -11.56 10.53
CA ALA A 280 -0.24 -11.65 9.23
C ALA A 280 -1.62 -12.33 9.33
N ASP A 281 -2.46 -11.89 10.27
CA ASP A 281 -3.87 -12.25 10.23
C ASP A 281 -4.50 -11.28 9.25
N ARG A 282 -4.45 -11.64 7.97
CA ARG A 282 -5.15 -10.94 6.89
C ARG A 282 -6.65 -11.22 6.92
N LYS A 283 -7.22 -11.35 8.11
CA LYS A 283 -8.55 -10.83 8.34
C LYS A 283 -8.37 -9.32 8.40
N LEU A 284 -8.50 -8.68 7.24
CA LEU A 284 -9.21 -7.39 7.25
C LEU A 284 -10.39 -7.60 8.19
N LYS A 285 -10.51 -6.76 9.22
CA LYS A 285 -11.74 -6.71 9.98
C LYS A 285 -12.82 -6.41 8.97
N VAL A 286 -13.49 -7.44 8.48
CA VAL A 286 -14.82 -7.34 7.91
C VAL A 286 -15.61 -6.80 9.09
N GLU A 287 -15.90 -5.51 9.07
CA GLU A 287 -17.04 -5.03 9.83
C GLU A 287 -18.19 -5.95 9.43
N LYS A 288 -18.72 -6.72 10.39
CA LYS A 288 -19.94 -7.50 10.20
C LYS A 288 -20.87 -6.63 9.39
N VAL A 289 -21.27 -7.12 8.20
CA VAL A 289 -22.15 -6.44 7.25
C VAL A 289 -23.19 -5.67 8.07
N SER A 290 -23.01 -4.35 8.16
CA SER A 290 -23.94 -3.50 8.88
C SER A 290 -25.30 -3.70 8.22
N LYS A 291 -26.39 -3.61 9.00
CA LYS A 291 -27.75 -3.65 8.42
C LYS A 291 -27.77 -2.73 7.19
N PRO A 292 -28.27 -3.22 6.04
CA PRO A 292 -28.18 -2.48 4.80
C PRO A 292 -28.85 -1.12 4.95
N VAL A 293 -28.15 -0.07 4.53
CA VAL A 293 -28.72 1.28 4.46
C VAL A 293 -29.58 1.35 3.21
N LYS A 294 -30.88 1.59 3.38
CA LYS A 294 -31.81 1.76 2.25
C LYS A 294 -31.50 3.09 1.56
N THR A 295 -31.33 3.05 0.24
CA THR A 295 -31.07 4.24 -0.59
C THR A 295 -31.58 4.02 -2.01
N ASP A 296 -31.66 5.09 -2.81
CA ASP A 296 -31.90 5.02 -4.24
C ASP A 296 -30.59 4.84 -5.05
N LEU A 297 -30.72 4.49 -6.32
CA LEU A 297 -29.58 4.21 -7.21
C LEU A 297 -28.69 5.44 -7.41
N PHE A 298 -29.27 6.64 -7.52
CA PHE A 298 -28.50 7.86 -7.73
C PHE A 298 -27.69 8.23 -6.49
N SER A 299 -28.34 8.27 -5.31
CA SER A 299 -27.67 8.57 -4.05
C SER A 299 -26.60 7.54 -3.69
N SER A 300 -26.76 6.27 -4.10
CA SER A 300 -25.76 5.22 -3.86
C SER A 300 -24.37 5.52 -4.44
N SER A 301 -24.29 6.40 -5.44
CA SER A 301 -23.03 6.82 -6.07
C SER A 301 -22.25 7.88 -5.28
N LYS A 302 -22.86 8.49 -4.25
CA LYS A 302 -22.22 9.51 -3.42
C LYS A 302 -21.09 8.88 -2.60
N GLY A 303 -19.96 9.60 -2.48
CA GLY A 303 -18.76 9.10 -1.79
C GLY A 303 -18.97 8.71 -0.32
N GLU A 304 -20.04 9.19 0.32
CA GLU A 304 -20.44 8.79 1.67
C GLU A 304 -20.87 7.33 1.80
N PHE A 305 -21.21 6.67 0.68
CA PHE A 305 -21.59 5.25 0.63
C PHE A 305 -20.42 4.31 0.36
N TYR A 306 -19.20 4.83 0.14
CA TYR A 306 -18.00 4.02 -0.03
C TYR A 306 -17.86 3.00 1.13
N GLY A 307 -17.77 1.72 0.78
CA GLY A 307 -17.62 0.61 1.73
C GLY A 307 -18.85 0.31 2.58
N LYS A 308 -19.98 1.01 2.39
CA LYS A 308 -21.23 0.72 3.12
C LYS A 308 -22.04 -0.35 2.39
N ASN A 309 -22.64 -1.24 3.18
CA ASN A 309 -23.67 -2.15 2.69
C ASN A 309 -24.98 -1.39 2.51
N ILE A 310 -25.56 -1.46 1.32
CA ILE A 310 -26.77 -0.75 0.93
C ILE A 310 -27.82 -1.70 0.36
N GLN A 311 -29.08 -1.32 0.47
CA GLN A 311 -30.18 -1.97 -0.24
C GLN A 311 -30.82 -0.96 -1.20
N VAL A 312 -30.84 -1.30 -2.49
CA VAL A 312 -31.29 -0.41 -3.58
C VAL A 312 -32.33 -1.12 -4.44
N PRO A 313 -33.54 -0.55 -4.61
CA PRO A 313 -34.52 -1.05 -5.57
C PRO A 313 -34.10 -0.65 -6.99
N VAL A 314 -33.98 -1.63 -7.89
CA VAL A 314 -33.59 -1.39 -9.29
C VAL A 314 -34.33 -2.30 -10.26
N LEU A 315 -34.47 -1.85 -11.50
CA LEU A 315 -34.85 -2.69 -12.64
C LEU A 315 -33.58 -3.19 -13.34
N VAL A 316 -33.44 -4.51 -13.49
CA VAL A 316 -32.35 -5.12 -14.28
C VAL A 316 -32.70 -5.03 -15.76
N VAL A 317 -32.08 -4.13 -16.51
CA VAL A 317 -32.40 -3.90 -17.94
C VAL A 317 -31.57 -4.76 -18.89
N GLY A 318 -30.39 -5.20 -18.44
CA GLY A 318 -29.48 -5.97 -19.25
C GLY A 318 -28.47 -6.74 -18.41
N LYS A 319 -27.84 -7.73 -19.03
CA LYS A 319 -26.67 -8.41 -18.49
C LYS A 319 -25.76 -8.86 -19.63
N ASP A 320 -24.48 -9.02 -19.33
CA ASP A 320 -23.55 -9.62 -20.28
C ASP A 320 -23.92 -11.09 -20.57
N LEU A 321 -23.52 -11.61 -21.73
CA LEU A 321 -23.92 -12.93 -22.23
C LEU A 321 -23.34 -14.08 -21.39
N THR A 322 -22.18 -13.88 -20.76
CA THR A 322 -21.48 -14.92 -20.00
C THR A 322 -20.98 -14.38 -18.67
N PRO A 323 -21.21 -15.08 -17.54
CA PRO A 323 -20.66 -14.70 -16.25
C PRO A 323 -19.14 -14.90 -16.21
N TYR A 324 -18.46 -14.08 -15.39
CA TYR A 324 -17.07 -14.32 -15.03
C TYR A 324 -16.98 -15.50 -14.07
N MET A 325 -16.07 -16.44 -14.33
CA MET A 325 -15.73 -17.51 -13.39
C MET A 325 -14.50 -17.11 -12.59
N LEU A 326 -14.69 -16.78 -11.31
CA LEU A 326 -13.62 -16.33 -10.42
C LEU A 326 -13.27 -17.39 -9.38
N PRO A 327 -12.02 -17.44 -8.89
CA PRO A 327 -11.63 -18.37 -7.85
C PRO A 327 -12.28 -17.99 -6.52
N ARG A 328 -13.06 -18.91 -5.94
CA ARG A 328 -13.47 -18.82 -4.53
C ARG A 328 -12.47 -19.52 -3.63
N LYS A 329 -12.15 -20.78 -3.93
CA LYS A 329 -11.10 -21.53 -3.24
C LYS A 329 -10.02 -21.92 -4.22
N ILE A 330 -8.78 -21.81 -3.73
CA ILE A 330 -7.60 -22.22 -4.49
C ILE A 330 -6.73 -23.12 -3.64
N GLN A 331 -5.97 -23.93 -4.34
CA GLN A 331 -4.94 -24.77 -3.77
C GLN A 331 -3.63 -24.47 -4.50
N ALA A 332 -2.58 -24.17 -3.73
CA ALA A 332 -1.28 -23.81 -4.24
C ALA A 332 -0.20 -24.74 -3.71
N THR A 333 0.72 -25.14 -4.58
CA THR A 333 1.79 -26.10 -4.29
C THR A 333 3.14 -25.46 -4.58
N CYS A 334 4.03 -25.45 -3.58
CA CYS A 334 5.39 -24.95 -3.73
C CYS A 334 6.18 -25.81 -4.73
N THR A 335 6.83 -25.17 -5.71
CA THR A 335 7.72 -25.86 -6.66
C THR A 335 9.21 -25.61 -6.37
N ALA A 336 9.52 -24.77 -5.37
CA ALA A 336 10.88 -24.53 -4.90
C ALA A 336 11.30 -25.47 -3.75
N GLY A 337 12.55 -25.97 -3.80
CA GLY A 337 13.16 -26.79 -2.74
C GLY A 337 13.58 -26.02 -1.47
N MET A 338 13.70 -26.75 -0.36
CA MET A 338 13.51 -26.30 1.03
C MET A 338 14.43 -25.19 1.60
N LYS A 339 15.59 -24.87 1.02
CA LYS A 339 16.62 -24.06 1.74
C LYS A 339 16.28 -22.57 1.96
N LYS A 340 15.32 -21.99 1.23
CA LYS A 340 14.87 -20.58 1.42
C LYS A 340 13.40 -20.47 1.88
N CYS A 341 12.77 -21.60 2.19
CA CYS A 341 11.31 -21.71 2.34
C CYS A 341 10.80 -21.62 3.79
N GLN A 342 11.68 -21.54 4.79
CA GLN A 342 11.29 -21.58 6.22
C GLN A 342 10.32 -20.48 6.64
N ALA A 343 10.36 -19.32 5.99
CA ALA A 343 9.44 -18.20 6.24
C ALA A 343 8.30 -18.09 5.22
N CYS A 344 8.34 -18.87 4.13
CA CYS A 344 7.31 -18.81 3.09
C CYS A 344 6.08 -19.57 3.56
N PRO A 345 4.86 -19.00 3.49
CA PRO A 345 3.63 -19.72 3.86
C PRO A 345 3.44 -21.03 3.09
N LEU A 346 3.99 -21.12 1.88
CA LEU A 346 3.97 -22.32 1.05
C LEU A 346 5.03 -23.36 1.42
N GLY A 347 6.06 -23.01 2.22
CA GLY A 347 6.93 -23.93 2.98
C GLY A 347 7.52 -25.19 2.32
N GLY A 348 7.47 -25.35 1.00
CA GLY A 348 7.74 -26.63 0.33
C GLY A 348 6.56 -27.62 0.34
N GLY A 349 5.37 -27.19 0.73
CA GLY A 349 4.13 -27.97 0.77
C GLY A 349 2.99 -27.35 0.00
N GLN A 350 1.78 -27.75 0.36
CA GLN A 350 0.53 -27.36 -0.27
C GLN A 350 -0.31 -26.51 0.68
N VAL A 351 -0.89 -25.42 0.18
CA VAL A 351 -1.68 -24.45 0.94
C VAL A 351 -3.01 -24.25 0.24
N GLU A 352 -4.09 -24.26 1.02
CA GLU A 352 -5.43 -23.88 0.56
C GLU A 352 -5.80 -22.51 1.13
N THR A 353 -6.49 -21.70 0.32
CA THR A 353 -7.02 -20.41 0.76
C THR A 353 -8.32 -20.09 0.03
N GLU A 354 -9.15 -19.27 0.68
CA GLU A 354 -10.46 -18.84 0.18
C GLU A 354 -10.50 -17.32 0.04
N PHE A 355 -11.01 -16.85 -1.10
CA PHE A 355 -11.33 -15.46 -1.35
C PHE A 355 -12.65 -15.10 -0.69
N ASP A 356 -12.66 -13.96 0.02
CA ASP A 356 -13.90 -13.38 0.50
C ASP A 356 -14.62 -12.76 -0.70
N VAL A 357 -15.80 -13.30 -0.99
CA VAL A 357 -16.59 -12.92 -2.17
C VAL A 357 -17.18 -11.51 -2.04
N TYR A 358 -17.18 -10.91 -0.84
CA TYR A 358 -17.67 -9.55 -0.62
C TYR A 358 -16.55 -8.50 -0.56
N HIS A 359 -15.30 -8.94 -0.73
CA HIS A 359 -14.13 -8.07 -0.75
C HIS A 359 -13.97 -7.37 -2.11
N PRO A 360 -13.49 -6.11 -2.17
CA PRO A 360 -13.27 -5.38 -3.42
C PRO A 360 -12.29 -6.09 -4.39
N ASP A 361 -11.52 -7.06 -3.91
CA ASP A 361 -10.69 -7.91 -4.77
C ASP A 361 -11.48 -8.66 -5.84
N ILE A 362 -12.76 -8.96 -5.61
CA ILE A 362 -13.62 -9.55 -6.64
C ILE A 362 -13.69 -8.64 -7.87
N LEU A 363 -13.90 -7.33 -7.67
CA LEU A 363 -13.87 -6.36 -8.76
C LEU A 363 -12.48 -6.29 -9.41
N ASN A 364 -11.41 -6.40 -8.61
CA ASN A 364 -10.03 -6.47 -9.11
C ASN A 364 -9.72 -7.75 -9.88
N MET A 365 -10.57 -8.78 -9.87
CA MET A 365 -10.41 -9.99 -10.67
C MET A 365 -11.29 -10.02 -11.92
N VAL A 366 -12.41 -9.28 -11.92
CA VAL A 366 -13.30 -9.18 -13.07
C VAL A 366 -12.56 -8.57 -14.26
N ASP A 367 -12.73 -9.21 -15.42
CA ASP A 367 -12.16 -8.79 -16.70
C ASP A 367 -10.64 -8.48 -16.64
N GLN A 368 -9.90 -9.30 -15.90
CA GLN A 368 -8.46 -9.14 -15.75
C GLN A 368 -7.65 -10.17 -16.53
N ARG A 369 -6.44 -9.77 -16.90
CA ARG A 369 -5.42 -10.67 -17.44
C ARG A 369 -4.97 -11.65 -16.35
N LYS A 370 -4.66 -12.89 -16.73
CA LYS A 370 -4.14 -13.96 -15.83
C LYS A 370 -2.96 -13.50 -14.95
N LYS A 371 -2.12 -12.59 -15.43
CA LYS A 371 -0.99 -12.02 -14.66
C LYS A 371 -1.47 -11.22 -13.45
N GLU A 372 -2.54 -10.44 -13.58
CA GLU A 372 -3.08 -9.63 -12.48
C GLU A 372 -3.77 -10.53 -11.45
N ILE A 373 -4.55 -11.52 -11.92
CA ILE A 373 -5.15 -12.56 -11.06
C ILE A 373 -4.06 -13.30 -10.29
N ASN A 374 -2.96 -13.68 -10.96
CA ASN A 374 -1.81 -14.28 -10.30
C ASN A 374 -1.22 -13.37 -9.22
N ALA A 375 -1.13 -12.06 -9.44
CA ALA A 375 -0.63 -11.14 -8.42
C ALA A 375 -1.55 -11.09 -7.19
N ILE A 376 -2.87 -11.07 -7.39
CA ILE A 376 -3.85 -11.13 -6.30
C ILE A 376 -3.74 -12.47 -5.55
N VAL A 377 -3.54 -13.58 -6.27
CA VAL A 377 -3.33 -14.91 -5.69
C VAL A 377 -2.00 -15.00 -4.93
N THR A 378 -0.89 -14.51 -5.50
CA THR A 378 0.42 -14.42 -4.81
C THR A 378 0.25 -13.65 -3.52
N TRP A 379 -0.43 -12.51 -3.61
CA TRP A 379 -0.73 -11.69 -2.46
C TRP A 379 -1.53 -12.52 -1.46
N LYS A 380 -2.69 -13.06 -1.82
CA LYS A 380 -3.58 -13.85 -0.96
C LYS A 380 -2.90 -15.03 -0.26
N LEU A 381 -2.05 -15.77 -0.98
CA LEU A 381 -1.27 -16.90 -0.44
C LEU A 381 -0.14 -16.45 0.50
N GLY A 382 0.23 -15.17 0.46
CA GLY A 382 1.44 -14.67 1.14
C GLY A 382 2.72 -15.25 0.54
N ALA A 383 2.67 -15.72 -0.71
CA ALA A 383 3.78 -16.40 -1.36
C ALA A 383 4.98 -15.45 -1.49
N LEU A 384 6.12 -15.83 -0.92
CA LEU A 384 7.34 -15.00 -0.91
C LEU A 384 8.17 -15.12 -2.20
N CYS A 385 7.75 -15.98 -3.12
CA CYS A 385 8.37 -16.16 -4.43
C CYS A 385 7.33 -16.60 -5.46
N SER A 386 7.70 -16.56 -6.74
CA SER A 386 6.86 -17.03 -7.86
C SER A 386 7.03 -18.53 -8.16
N SER A 387 7.73 -19.27 -7.30
CA SER A 387 8.02 -20.70 -7.48
C SER A 387 6.96 -21.56 -6.80
N TYR A 388 5.75 -21.46 -7.30
CA TYR A 388 4.61 -22.30 -6.91
C TYR A 388 3.63 -22.39 -8.08
N GLU A 389 2.84 -23.45 -8.10
CA GLU A 389 1.69 -23.60 -8.98
C GLU A 389 0.42 -23.50 -8.16
N TRP A 390 -0.68 -23.07 -8.77
CA TRP A 390 -1.97 -23.04 -8.09
C TRP A 390 -3.11 -23.40 -9.04
N GLN A 391 -4.16 -23.99 -8.47
CA GLN A 391 -5.37 -24.38 -9.16
C GLN A 391 -6.60 -23.91 -8.40
N VAL A 392 -7.69 -23.68 -9.13
CA VAL A 392 -9.00 -23.37 -8.56
C VAL A 392 -9.64 -24.68 -8.10
N THR A 393 -10.02 -24.75 -6.84
CA THR A 393 -10.76 -25.90 -6.28
C THR A 393 -12.26 -25.62 -6.16
N GLU A 394 -12.64 -24.35 -6.08
CA GLU A 394 -14.03 -23.91 -6.10
C GLU A 394 -14.12 -22.56 -6.84
N SER A 395 -15.01 -22.45 -7.81
CA SER A 395 -15.27 -21.22 -8.57
C SER A 395 -16.60 -20.60 -8.18
N ILE A 396 -16.69 -19.28 -8.30
CA ILE A 396 -17.95 -18.54 -8.23
C ILE A 396 -18.22 -17.85 -9.57
N ASN A 397 -19.50 -17.64 -9.85
CA ASN A 397 -19.95 -16.82 -10.96
C ASN A 397 -20.11 -15.37 -10.50
N VAL A 398 -19.74 -14.44 -11.37
CA VAL A 398 -20.07 -13.02 -11.23
C VAL A 398 -20.71 -12.54 -12.53
N GLU A 399 -21.96 -12.10 -12.46
CA GLU A 399 -22.71 -11.55 -13.60
C GLU A 399 -22.51 -10.02 -13.65
N ASP A 400 -22.12 -9.48 -14.81
CA ASP A 400 -22.14 -8.02 -15.07
C ASP A 400 -23.56 -7.65 -15.52
N ILE A 401 -24.23 -6.83 -14.72
CA ILE A 401 -25.62 -6.44 -14.95
C ILE A 401 -25.76 -4.93 -15.06
N SER A 402 -26.57 -4.51 -16.02
CA SER A 402 -26.96 -3.12 -16.21
C SER A 402 -28.30 -2.89 -15.52
N VAL A 403 -28.34 -1.91 -14.63
CA VAL A 403 -29.52 -1.56 -13.83
C VAL A 403 -29.90 -0.10 -14.01
N VAL A 404 -31.19 0.18 -13.84
CA VAL A 404 -31.74 1.54 -13.75
C VAL A 404 -32.58 1.68 -12.49
N ALA A 405 -32.83 2.92 -12.06
CA ALA A 405 -33.69 3.19 -10.91
C ALA A 405 -35.10 2.61 -11.14
N ASP A 406 -35.69 2.05 -10.09
CA ASP A 406 -37.06 1.55 -10.12
C ASP A 406 -38.08 2.70 -10.14
N VAL A 407 -39.07 2.62 -11.04
CA VAL A 407 -39.99 3.73 -11.40
C VAL A 407 -40.95 4.07 -10.25
N GLU A 408 -41.25 3.12 -9.36
CA GLU A 408 -42.11 3.37 -8.19
C GLU A 408 -41.45 4.25 -7.12
N TYR A 409 -40.12 4.39 -7.14
CA TYR A 409 -39.37 5.33 -6.31
C TYR A 409 -39.01 6.57 -7.13
N SER A 410 -40.04 7.26 -7.64
CA SER A 410 -39.85 8.58 -8.23
C SER A 410 -39.28 9.55 -7.20
N VAL A 411 -38.21 10.22 -7.61
CA VAL A 411 -37.55 11.33 -6.89
C VAL A 411 -38.62 12.35 -6.48
N PRO A 412 -38.60 12.91 -5.25
CA PRO A 412 -39.40 14.09 -4.93
C PRO A 412 -39.13 15.17 -5.99
N GLU A 413 -40.19 15.83 -6.47
CA GLU A 413 -40.22 16.72 -7.65
C GLU A 413 -39.25 17.92 -7.62
N GLU A 414 -38.38 18.05 -6.61
CA GLU A 414 -37.46 19.17 -6.43
C GLU A 414 -36.04 18.98 -7.00
N ASP A 415 -35.69 17.82 -7.57
CA ASP A 415 -34.36 17.58 -8.16
C ASP A 415 -34.46 16.95 -9.56
N THR A 416 -34.80 17.78 -10.55
CA THR A 416 -34.96 17.43 -11.97
C THR A 416 -33.63 17.19 -12.72
N GLY A 417 -32.65 16.57 -12.05
CA GLY A 417 -31.36 16.17 -12.62
C GLY A 417 -31.14 14.65 -12.73
N GLY A 418 -32.13 13.84 -12.35
CA GLY A 418 -32.07 12.38 -12.40
C GLY A 418 -32.29 11.84 -13.83
N ASP A 419 -31.34 12.09 -14.72
CA ASP A 419 -31.31 11.46 -16.04
C ASP A 419 -31.33 9.92 -15.90
N TYR A 420 -31.86 9.22 -16.91
CA TYR A 420 -31.82 7.75 -17.00
C TYR A 420 -30.36 7.25 -17.03
N VAL A 421 -29.73 7.11 -15.87
CA VAL A 421 -28.36 6.59 -15.75
C VAL A 421 -28.41 5.07 -15.67
N ILE A 422 -27.98 4.42 -16.75
CA ILE A 422 -27.68 2.99 -16.72
C ILE A 422 -26.40 2.79 -15.91
N THR A 423 -26.49 2.04 -14.82
CA THR A 423 -25.37 1.74 -13.94
C THR A 423 -25.00 0.27 -14.07
N ASN A 424 -23.73 -0.03 -14.27
CA ASN A 424 -23.24 -1.41 -14.23
C ASN A 424 -22.91 -1.80 -12.79
N VAL A 425 -23.42 -2.94 -12.37
CA VAL A 425 -23.16 -3.55 -11.06
C VAL A 425 -22.78 -5.02 -11.25
N TYR A 426 -22.09 -5.60 -10.27
CA TYR A 426 -21.60 -6.98 -10.36
C TYR A 426 -22.32 -7.87 -9.35
N TYR A 427 -23.09 -8.84 -9.84
CA TYR A 427 -23.82 -9.79 -9.01
C TYR A 427 -23.01 -11.05 -8.75
N ILE A 428 -22.74 -11.34 -7.48
CA ILE A 428 -22.09 -12.57 -7.06
C ILE A 428 -23.12 -13.69 -7.08
N GLY A 429 -23.08 -14.50 -8.12
CA GLY A 429 -24.04 -15.56 -8.35
C GLY A 429 -24.32 -15.76 -9.81
N HIS A 430 -25.45 -16.42 -10.08
CA HIS A 430 -25.92 -16.67 -11.43
C HIS A 430 -27.45 -16.72 -11.43
N GLY A 431 -28.04 -16.49 -12.60
CA GLY A 431 -29.46 -16.69 -12.81
C GLY A 431 -30.30 -15.46 -12.55
N ILE A 432 -29.69 -14.27 -12.46
CA ILE A 432 -30.44 -13.03 -12.45
C ILE A 432 -31.15 -12.87 -13.81
N ARG A 433 -32.44 -12.53 -13.75
CA ARG A 433 -33.30 -12.30 -14.91
C ARG A 433 -33.37 -10.81 -15.22
N THR A 434 -33.26 -10.47 -16.50
CA THR A 434 -33.52 -9.12 -17.01
C THR A 434 -35.02 -8.85 -17.06
N ASN A 435 -35.40 -7.58 -17.21
CA ASN A 435 -36.78 -7.08 -17.21
C ASN A 435 -37.55 -7.44 -15.93
N MET A 436 -36.84 -7.55 -14.80
CA MET A 436 -37.43 -7.79 -13.49
C MET A 436 -36.82 -6.83 -12.47
N THR A 437 -37.64 -6.39 -11.53
CA THR A 437 -37.25 -5.48 -10.46
C THR A 437 -36.74 -6.28 -9.26
N TYR A 438 -35.66 -5.82 -8.64
CA TYR A 438 -35.07 -6.44 -7.45
C TYR A 438 -34.80 -5.39 -6.39
N ASN A 439 -34.79 -5.83 -5.13
CA ASN A 439 -34.03 -5.14 -4.09
C ASN A 439 -32.63 -5.76 -4.08
N LEU A 440 -31.65 -5.03 -4.60
CA LEU A 440 -30.25 -5.46 -4.55
C LEU A 440 -29.66 -5.07 -3.21
N GLU A 441 -29.02 -6.01 -2.54
CA GLU A 441 -28.16 -5.76 -1.39
C GLU A 441 -26.70 -5.94 -1.80
N GLY A 442 -25.85 -5.00 -1.42
CA GLY A 442 -24.44 -5.05 -1.79
C GLY A 442 -23.62 -3.90 -1.23
N THR A 443 -22.31 -3.99 -1.40
CA THR A 443 -21.37 -2.98 -0.91
C THR A 443 -20.85 -2.11 -2.05
N VAL A 444 -20.75 -0.80 -1.82
CA VAL A 444 -20.28 0.16 -2.84
C VAL A 444 -18.76 0.27 -2.82
N TYR A 445 -18.14 0.01 -3.97
CA TYR A 445 -16.71 0.16 -4.19
C TYR A 445 -16.42 0.84 -5.53
N PRO A 446 -15.27 1.50 -5.70
CA PRO A 446 -14.88 2.02 -7.00
C PRO A 446 -14.48 0.88 -7.94
N ALA A 447 -14.98 0.90 -9.18
CA ALA A 447 -14.55 0.00 -10.22
C ALA A 447 -13.04 0.16 -10.50
N PRO A 448 -12.23 -0.91 -10.56
CA PRO A 448 -10.77 -0.78 -10.63
C PRO A 448 -10.27 -0.03 -11.87
N LYS A 449 -10.96 -0.19 -13.00
CA LYS A 449 -10.56 0.40 -14.29
C LYS A 449 -11.05 1.85 -14.47
N THR A 450 -12.27 2.15 -14.04
CA THR A 450 -12.95 3.43 -14.33
C THR A 450 -13.14 4.32 -13.11
N GLN A 451 -12.95 3.78 -11.90
CA GLN A 451 -13.21 4.44 -10.61
C GLN A 451 -14.67 4.87 -10.41
N HIS A 452 -15.61 4.39 -11.24
CA HIS A 452 -17.03 4.61 -11.03
C HIS A 452 -17.48 3.94 -9.72
N ALA A 453 -18.41 4.55 -9.00
CA ALA A 453 -19.07 3.90 -7.87
C ALA A 453 -19.87 2.70 -8.39
N THR A 454 -19.52 1.51 -7.92
CA THR A 454 -20.08 0.23 -8.38
C THR A 454 -20.52 -0.59 -7.19
N ILE A 455 -21.71 -1.16 -7.30
CA ILE A 455 -22.27 -2.04 -6.27
C ILE A 455 -21.77 -3.45 -6.56
N LEU A 456 -21.07 -4.04 -5.58
CA LEU A 456 -20.80 -5.47 -5.54
C LEU A 456 -21.98 -6.14 -4.83
N VAL A 457 -22.88 -6.72 -5.61
CA VAL A 457 -24.18 -7.22 -5.17
C VAL A 457 -24.02 -8.61 -4.58
N SER A 458 -24.37 -8.75 -3.30
CA SER A 458 -24.33 -9.99 -2.54
C SER A 458 -25.64 -10.77 -2.61
N GLU A 459 -26.77 -10.06 -2.63
CA GLU A 459 -28.10 -10.65 -2.67
C GLU A 459 -28.98 -9.84 -3.63
N ALA A 460 -29.87 -10.54 -4.34
CA ALA A 460 -30.80 -9.94 -5.29
C ALA A 460 -32.18 -10.54 -5.06
N ASP A 461 -33.00 -9.85 -4.27
CA ASP A 461 -34.36 -10.29 -3.94
C ASP A 461 -35.34 -9.78 -5.01
N PRO A 462 -35.98 -10.66 -5.80
CA PRO A 462 -37.00 -10.23 -6.75
C PRO A 462 -38.14 -9.52 -6.03
N LYS A 463 -38.50 -8.32 -6.48
CA LYS A 463 -39.80 -7.76 -6.11
C LYS A 463 -40.87 -8.64 -6.74
N GLN A 464 -41.76 -9.20 -5.91
CA GLN A 464 -42.90 -9.94 -6.44
C GLN A 464 -43.79 -8.95 -7.21
N ASP A 465 -43.88 -9.13 -8.52
CA ASP A 465 -44.96 -8.56 -9.30
C ASP A 465 -46.28 -9.16 -8.81
N ASN A 466 -47.26 -8.31 -8.49
CA ASN A 466 -48.61 -8.74 -8.10
C ASN A 466 -49.25 -9.70 -9.12
N ILE A 467 -48.79 -9.67 -10.37
CA ILE A 467 -49.22 -10.55 -11.46
C ILE A 467 -48.63 -11.96 -11.33
N ALA A 468 -47.39 -12.11 -10.87
CA ALA A 468 -46.73 -13.41 -10.72
C ALA A 468 -47.25 -14.20 -9.49
N SER A 469 -47.75 -13.49 -8.47
CA SER A 469 -48.46 -14.05 -7.31
C SER A 469 -49.97 -14.15 -7.51
N PHE A 470 -50.50 -13.75 -8.66
CA PHE A 470 -51.93 -13.79 -8.93
C PHE A 470 -52.39 -15.24 -9.11
N ASN A 471 -53.11 -15.75 -8.11
CA ASN A 471 -53.80 -17.02 -8.22
C ASN A 471 -55.27 -16.76 -8.53
N LEU A 472 -55.75 -17.28 -9.66
CA LEU A 472 -57.16 -17.15 -10.06
C LEU A 472 -58.01 -18.12 -9.22
N ASP A 473 -58.42 -17.68 -8.03
CA ASP A 473 -59.33 -18.45 -7.18
C ASP A 473 -60.80 -18.29 -7.61
N ASP A 474 -61.67 -19.18 -7.09
CA ASP A 474 -63.09 -19.19 -7.42
C ASP A 474 -63.81 -17.88 -7.06
N ALA A 475 -63.32 -17.14 -6.06
CA ALA A 475 -63.91 -15.86 -5.65
C ALA A 475 -63.57 -14.74 -6.64
N ILE A 476 -62.34 -14.69 -7.12
CA ILE A 476 -61.88 -13.78 -8.18
C ILE A 476 -62.54 -14.14 -9.51
N MET A 477 -62.65 -15.43 -9.85
CA MET A 477 -63.33 -15.88 -11.06
C MET A 477 -64.80 -15.44 -11.08
N LYS A 478 -65.49 -15.53 -9.92
CA LYS A 478 -66.88 -15.07 -9.75
C LYS A 478 -67.02 -13.55 -9.89
N ARG A 479 -66.04 -12.78 -9.42
CA ARG A 479 -65.98 -11.32 -9.60
C ARG A 479 -65.75 -10.92 -11.05
N LEU A 480 -64.92 -11.67 -11.78
CA LEU A 480 -64.61 -11.39 -13.19
C LEU A 480 -65.75 -11.77 -14.16
N MET A 481 -66.76 -12.53 -13.71
CA MET A 481 -67.92 -12.88 -14.54
C MET A 481 -68.73 -11.66 -15.03
N ILE A 482 -68.59 -10.49 -14.39
CA ILE A 482 -69.24 -9.25 -14.83
C ILE A 482 -68.71 -8.73 -16.17
N PHE A 483 -67.48 -9.12 -16.55
CA PHE A 483 -66.83 -8.72 -17.80
C PHE A 483 -67.09 -9.72 -18.93
N ARG A 484 -67.87 -10.78 -18.67
CA ARG A 484 -68.24 -11.76 -19.69
C ARG A 484 -69.21 -11.09 -20.66
N ARG A 485 -68.77 -10.83 -21.90
CA ARG A 485 -69.64 -10.31 -22.97
C ARG A 485 -70.82 -11.27 -23.13
N LYS A 486 -72.02 -10.68 -23.21
CA LYS A 486 -73.27 -11.40 -23.46
C LYS A 486 -73.26 -12.10 -24.80
#